data_AF-A0A954X0X5-F1
#
_entry.id   AF-A0A954X0X5-F1
#
_cell.length_a   1.000
_cell.length_b   1.000
_cell.length_c   1.000
_cell.angle_alpha   90.00
_cell.angle_beta   90.00
_cell.angle_gamma   90.00
#
_symmetry.space_group_name_H-M   'P 1'
#
loop_
_entity.id
_entity.type
_entity.pdbx_description
1 polymer ?
#
loop_
_entity_poly.entity_id
_entity_poly.type
_entity_poly.pdbx_seq_one_letter_code
_entity_poly.pdbx_strand_id
1 'polypeptide(L)'
;DGHGNNVAMPGVGQVGTNLRTDFTPAYADGISQPAGPNRPNAREISNAVFAQTSPTTNADGITHLFMIWGQFLTHDTNLTPGGTDNTLRIHGESAPTSDAYPFVAEKLPLMLEHEVYVGFNNVLDRPIYLPKLDVAGGTDINPSQETMVDQQIAPGEMVSIQVAAGTLEDRDGTTFDGTLSITEVPPELTPAALPRNLFPDLVVTIQPANMVFSQPTPVTFPNRSGWAPGEPMDLWSINPETGEFEDVGDMRVSSDGLRIETISGGINNTSWGFPARPPIAIRDSMLETATPEESCPTTDCNHNSAAQTKRPGSGQAIAPGTSVVELHSGAVIEMHELVSYYSLGQQRGLTLFYDSQRADPRPIIHFGADNVLADPDQRLVARLQFERGGTTTEVPGFAGGMG
;
A
#
# COMPACT_ATOMS: atom_id res chain seq x y z
N ASP A 1 11.46 -10.35 17.61
CA ASP A 1 11.33 -11.69 16.99
C ASP A 1 11.26 -12.83 18.02
N GLY A 2 11.47 -12.57 19.32
CA GLY A 2 11.45 -13.58 20.38
C GLY A 2 12.83 -14.15 20.73
N HIS A 3 13.89 -13.75 20.02
CA HIS A 3 15.26 -14.18 20.30
C HIS A 3 15.81 -13.59 21.62
N GLY A 4 16.63 -14.34 22.32
CA GLY A 4 17.35 -13.89 23.52
C GLY A 4 16.49 -13.80 24.79
N ASN A 5 15.22 -14.21 24.74
CA ASN A 5 14.35 -14.26 25.91
C ASN A 5 14.89 -15.26 26.96
N ASN A 6 15.40 -16.41 26.50
CA ASN A 6 16.08 -17.36 27.35
C ASN A 6 17.61 -17.23 27.23
N VAL A 7 18.29 -16.94 28.34
CA VAL A 7 19.75 -16.70 28.39
C VAL A 7 20.56 -17.94 28.00
N ALA A 8 20.07 -19.15 28.30
CA ALA A 8 20.77 -20.40 28.00
C ALA A 8 20.42 -20.96 26.61
N MET A 9 19.22 -20.65 26.10
CA MET A 9 18.71 -21.14 24.82
C MET A 9 18.06 -19.98 24.03
N PRO A 10 18.85 -19.09 23.44
CA PRO A 10 18.34 -17.83 22.87
C PRO A 10 17.27 -17.99 21.78
N GLY A 11 17.18 -19.15 21.10
CA GLY A 11 16.17 -19.40 20.07
C GLY A 11 14.82 -19.93 20.57
N VAL A 12 14.65 -20.24 21.87
CA VAL A 12 13.38 -20.77 22.37
C VAL A 12 12.30 -19.68 22.40
N GLY A 13 11.19 -19.94 21.71
CA GLY A 13 10.07 -18.98 21.58
C GLY A 13 10.30 -17.92 20.50
N GLN A 14 11.36 -18.04 19.70
CA GLN A 14 11.59 -17.21 18.54
C GLN A 14 10.61 -17.59 17.41
N VAL A 15 10.19 -16.60 16.62
CA VAL A 15 9.42 -16.80 15.39
C VAL A 15 10.12 -17.78 14.43
N GLY A 16 9.36 -18.58 13.69
CA GLY A 16 9.90 -19.52 12.70
C GLY A 16 10.53 -20.80 13.27
N THR A 17 10.37 -21.06 14.57
CA THR A 17 10.87 -22.29 15.21
C THR A 17 9.80 -23.39 15.26
N ASN A 18 10.24 -24.65 15.28
CA ASN A 18 9.34 -25.80 15.34
C ASN A 18 8.51 -25.80 16.64
N LEU A 19 7.24 -26.22 16.53
CA LEU A 19 6.40 -26.46 17.70
C LEU A 19 7.01 -27.53 18.60
N ARG A 20 6.85 -27.37 19.91
CA ARG A 20 7.26 -28.38 20.88
C ARG A 20 6.40 -29.63 20.71
N THR A 21 7.03 -30.77 20.48
CA THR A 21 6.37 -32.08 20.44
C THR A 21 6.58 -32.82 21.77
N ASP A 22 5.49 -33.07 22.50
CA ASP A 22 5.45 -33.92 23.70
C ASP A 22 4.67 -35.23 23.47
N PHE A 23 4.39 -35.54 22.21
CA PHE A 23 3.71 -36.74 21.73
C PHE A 23 4.51 -37.41 20.60
N THR A 24 4.17 -38.64 20.26
CA THR A 24 4.68 -39.32 19.06
C THR A 24 3.85 -38.93 17.84
N PRO A 25 4.41 -38.27 16.82
CA PRO A 25 3.68 -37.96 15.59
C PRO A 25 3.19 -39.24 14.90
N ALA A 26 1.93 -39.25 14.50
CA ALA A 26 1.34 -40.37 13.79
C ALA A 26 1.29 -40.04 12.29
N TYR A 27 2.25 -40.58 11.54
CA TYR A 27 2.29 -40.55 10.07
C TYR A 27 2.07 -41.97 9.51
N ALA A 28 1.41 -42.10 8.36
CA ALA A 28 1.14 -43.38 7.72
C ALA A 28 2.42 -44.10 7.29
N ASP A 29 3.42 -43.35 6.84
CA ASP A 29 4.76 -43.81 6.46
C ASP A 29 5.79 -43.68 7.60
N GLY A 30 5.36 -43.19 8.78
CA GLY A 30 6.23 -42.90 9.91
C GLY A 30 7.11 -41.66 9.73
N ILE A 31 6.94 -40.89 8.65
CA ILE A 31 7.81 -39.76 8.29
C ILE A 31 7.00 -38.49 8.04
N SER A 32 6.04 -38.52 7.10
CA SER A 32 5.40 -37.30 6.59
C SER A 32 3.97 -37.50 6.06
N GLN A 33 3.60 -38.71 5.63
CA GLN A 33 2.27 -38.95 5.08
C GLN A 33 1.21 -38.87 6.19
N PRO A 34 0.13 -38.09 6.03
CA PRO A 34 -0.93 -38.00 7.03
C PRO A 34 -1.47 -39.39 7.41
N ALA A 35 -1.57 -39.66 8.72
CA ALA A 35 -2.03 -40.97 9.19
C ALA A 35 -3.53 -41.19 8.98
N GLY A 36 -3.89 -42.47 8.83
CA GLY A 36 -5.27 -42.92 8.78
C GLY A 36 -5.92 -42.80 7.41
N PRO A 37 -5.33 -43.34 6.33
CA PRO A 37 -5.92 -43.31 4.98
C PRO A 37 -7.28 -44.03 4.90
N ASN A 38 -7.58 -44.90 5.85
CA ASN A 38 -8.86 -45.62 5.96
C ASN A 38 -9.82 -44.99 6.98
N ARG A 39 -9.51 -43.82 7.54
CA ARG A 39 -10.42 -43.11 8.46
C ARG A 39 -11.52 -42.41 7.64
N PRO A 40 -12.72 -42.22 8.21
CA PRO A 40 -13.75 -41.38 7.61
C PRO A 40 -13.18 -40.01 7.26
N ASN A 41 -13.66 -39.43 6.16
CA ASN A 41 -13.16 -38.12 5.76
C ASN A 41 -13.57 -37.05 6.78
N ALA A 42 -12.81 -35.96 6.88
CA ALA A 42 -13.06 -34.91 7.88
C ALA A 42 -14.47 -34.31 7.79
N ARG A 43 -15.07 -34.26 6.61
CA ARG A 43 -16.42 -33.72 6.39
C ARG A 43 -17.51 -34.66 6.91
N GLU A 44 -17.34 -35.97 6.75
CA GLU A 44 -18.22 -36.99 7.33
C GLU A 44 -18.23 -36.89 8.85
N ILE A 45 -17.05 -36.75 9.47
CA ILE A 45 -16.93 -36.56 10.93
C ILE A 45 -17.60 -35.25 11.35
N SER A 46 -17.35 -34.15 10.63
CA SER A 46 -17.97 -32.84 10.89
C SER A 46 -19.50 -32.92 10.88
N ASN A 47 -20.08 -33.55 9.87
CA ASN A 47 -21.52 -33.73 9.74
C ASN A 47 -22.10 -34.64 10.84
N ALA A 48 -21.36 -35.67 11.25
CA ALA A 48 -21.83 -36.62 12.26
C ALA A 48 -21.73 -36.10 13.71
N VAL A 49 -20.71 -35.28 14.01
CA VAL A 49 -20.36 -34.89 15.39
C VAL A 49 -20.71 -33.44 15.70
N PHE A 50 -20.50 -32.53 14.76
CA PHE A 50 -20.57 -31.07 15.00
C PHE A 50 -21.82 -30.43 14.39
N ALA A 51 -22.70 -31.20 13.75
CA ALA A 51 -23.94 -30.68 13.21
C ALA A 51 -24.82 -30.11 14.33
N GLN A 52 -25.14 -28.82 14.21
CA GLN A 52 -26.00 -28.10 15.14
C GLN A 52 -27.24 -27.59 14.41
N THR A 53 -28.42 -28.04 14.84
CA THR A 53 -29.71 -27.71 14.19
C THR A 53 -30.48 -26.60 14.90
N SER A 54 -30.01 -26.16 16.07
CA SER A 54 -30.63 -25.09 16.85
C SER A 54 -29.59 -24.35 17.69
N PRO A 55 -29.81 -23.07 18.01
CA PRO A 55 -28.93 -22.34 18.92
C PRO A 55 -28.82 -23.06 20.27
N THR A 56 -27.59 -23.19 20.76
CA THR A 56 -27.28 -23.68 22.09
C THR A 56 -26.67 -22.55 22.88
N THR A 57 -27.23 -22.25 24.04
CA THR A 57 -26.64 -21.27 24.96
C THR A 57 -25.49 -21.88 25.72
N ASN A 58 -24.47 -21.07 26.02
CA ASN A 58 -23.39 -21.48 26.91
C ASN A 58 -23.95 -21.65 28.34
N ALA A 59 -23.78 -22.84 28.93
CA ALA A 59 -24.32 -23.18 30.25
C ALA A 59 -23.58 -22.48 31.41
N ASP A 60 -22.37 -22.00 31.16
CA ASP A 60 -21.50 -21.32 32.13
C ASP A 60 -21.67 -19.79 32.11
N GLY A 61 -22.61 -19.27 31.29
CA GLY A 61 -22.90 -17.83 31.22
C GLY A 61 -21.78 -17.00 30.59
N ILE A 62 -20.87 -17.64 29.85
CA ILE A 62 -19.72 -16.98 29.24
C ILE A 62 -20.16 -16.08 28.08
N THR A 63 -19.57 -14.90 27.99
CA THR A 63 -19.88 -13.91 26.96
C THR A 63 -19.13 -14.19 25.66
N HIS A 64 -19.65 -13.66 24.55
CA HIS A 64 -18.94 -13.72 23.27
C HIS A 64 -17.55 -13.03 23.33
N LEU A 65 -17.40 -11.99 24.16
CA LEU A 65 -16.13 -11.30 24.37
C LEU A 65 -15.04 -12.25 24.90
N PHE A 66 -15.41 -13.22 25.74
CA PHE A 66 -14.46 -14.22 26.23
C PHE A 66 -13.91 -15.12 25.11
N MET A 67 -14.76 -15.49 24.14
CA MET A 67 -14.32 -16.26 22.96
C MET A 67 -13.35 -15.45 22.10
N ILE A 68 -13.68 -14.18 21.82
CA ILE A 68 -12.82 -13.28 21.03
C ILE A 68 -11.49 -13.01 21.72
N TRP A 69 -11.48 -12.84 23.05
CA TRP A 69 -10.24 -12.73 23.80
C TRP A 69 -9.37 -13.99 23.69
N GLY A 70 -10.00 -15.17 23.64
CA GLY A 70 -9.31 -16.42 23.33
C GLY A 70 -8.65 -16.41 21.95
N GLN A 71 -9.36 -15.92 20.92
CA GLN A 71 -8.82 -15.76 19.56
C GLN A 71 -7.62 -14.80 19.54
N PHE A 72 -7.74 -13.65 20.21
CA PHE A 72 -6.65 -12.68 20.32
C PHE A 72 -5.39 -13.30 20.94
N LEU A 73 -5.55 -14.07 22.02
CA LEU A 73 -4.44 -14.76 22.67
C LEU A 73 -3.78 -15.83 21.79
N THR A 74 -4.56 -16.59 21.00
CA THR A 74 -3.94 -17.57 20.08
C THR A 74 -3.16 -16.88 18.95
N HIS A 75 -3.63 -15.73 18.44
CA HIS A 75 -2.93 -15.00 17.39
C HIS A 75 -1.60 -14.36 17.86
N ASP A 76 -1.45 -14.10 19.15
CA ASP A 76 -0.19 -13.63 19.75
C ASP A 76 0.80 -14.79 20.00
N THR A 77 0.31 -16.01 20.19
CA THR A 77 1.13 -17.13 20.70
C THR A 77 1.57 -18.14 19.65
N ASN A 78 0.81 -18.31 18.56
CA ASN A 78 1.17 -19.28 17.53
C ASN A 78 0.53 -18.97 16.17
N LEU A 79 1.22 -19.42 15.13
CA LEU A 79 0.72 -19.52 13.77
C LEU A 79 1.34 -20.79 13.18
N THR A 80 0.52 -21.75 12.73
CA THR A 80 1.00 -22.84 11.90
C THR A 80 0.73 -22.44 10.45
N PRO A 81 1.77 -22.10 9.67
CA PRO A 81 1.57 -21.72 8.28
C PRO A 81 0.86 -22.85 7.53
N GLY A 82 -0.28 -22.56 6.90
CA GLY A 82 -0.96 -23.48 5.99
C GLY A 82 -0.12 -23.68 4.72
N GLY A 83 -0.10 -24.92 4.21
CA GLY A 83 0.70 -25.31 3.05
C GLY A 83 -0.15 -25.96 1.96
N THR A 84 -0.94 -25.15 1.26
CA THR A 84 -0.83 -25.11 -0.21
C THR A 84 -0.18 -23.77 -0.50
N ASP A 85 0.86 -23.73 -1.33
CA ASP A 85 1.27 -22.45 -1.92
C ASP A 85 -0.01 -21.81 -2.46
N ASN A 86 -0.45 -20.68 -1.90
CA ASN A 86 -1.52 -19.88 -2.50
C ASN A 86 -1.03 -19.25 -3.83
N THR A 87 0.10 -19.72 -4.35
CA THR A 87 0.74 -19.30 -5.59
C THR A 87 0.29 -20.21 -6.72
N LEU A 88 -0.52 -19.68 -7.62
CA LEU A 88 -0.81 -20.31 -8.90
C LEU A 88 0.41 -20.16 -9.80
N ARG A 89 1.01 -21.30 -10.17
CA ARG A 89 2.11 -21.39 -11.12
C ARG A 89 1.57 -21.73 -12.50
N ILE A 90 1.82 -20.86 -13.47
CA ILE A 90 1.40 -21.00 -14.87
C ILE A 90 2.64 -21.12 -15.72
N HIS A 91 2.81 -22.29 -16.35
CA HIS A 91 3.93 -22.60 -17.22
C HIS A 91 3.62 -22.21 -18.68
N GLY A 92 3.58 -20.90 -18.95
CA GLY A 92 3.33 -20.37 -20.29
C GLY A 92 4.40 -20.81 -21.30
N GLU A 93 5.63 -21.01 -20.85
CA GLU A 93 6.76 -21.51 -21.64
C GLU A 93 6.53 -22.93 -22.18
N SER A 94 5.60 -23.68 -21.59
CA SER A 94 5.20 -25.02 -22.03
C SER A 94 3.97 -25.00 -22.94
N ALA A 95 3.47 -23.82 -23.33
CA ALA A 95 2.29 -23.72 -24.19
C ALA A 95 2.56 -24.36 -25.56
N PRO A 96 1.61 -25.15 -26.13
CA PRO A 96 1.79 -25.83 -27.41
C PRO A 96 1.54 -24.87 -28.59
N THR A 97 2.17 -23.70 -28.57
CA THR A 97 2.03 -22.62 -29.55
C THR A 97 3.39 -22.24 -30.16
N SER A 98 3.39 -21.56 -31.30
CA SER A 98 4.61 -20.99 -31.88
C SER A 98 5.11 -19.76 -31.14
N ASP A 99 4.22 -19.08 -30.41
CA ASP A 99 4.53 -17.88 -29.63
C ASP A 99 5.09 -18.28 -28.27
N ALA A 100 6.06 -17.49 -27.78
CA ALA A 100 6.66 -17.66 -26.46
C ALA A 100 5.88 -16.86 -25.41
N TYR A 101 5.61 -17.51 -24.27
CA TYR A 101 4.91 -16.93 -23.13
C TYR A 101 5.73 -17.13 -21.86
N PRO A 102 5.62 -16.23 -20.86
CA PRO A 102 6.41 -16.33 -19.65
C PRO A 102 5.88 -17.41 -18.72
N PHE A 103 6.77 -17.89 -17.85
CA PHE A 103 6.37 -18.51 -16.59
C PHE A 103 5.83 -17.41 -15.65
N VAL A 104 4.67 -17.64 -15.04
CA VAL A 104 4.07 -16.73 -14.05
C VAL A 104 3.80 -17.49 -12.76
N ALA A 105 4.26 -16.95 -11.65
CA ALA A 105 3.89 -17.39 -10.31
C ALA A 105 3.14 -16.26 -9.63
N GLU A 106 1.82 -16.41 -9.47
CA GLU A 106 0.96 -15.38 -8.90
C GLU A 106 0.34 -15.87 -7.61
N LYS A 107 0.50 -15.11 -6.52
CA LYS A 107 -0.24 -15.33 -5.29
C LYS A 107 -1.70 -15.01 -5.54
N LEU A 108 -2.56 -16.00 -5.41
CA LEU A 108 -4.00 -15.87 -5.63
C LEU A 108 -4.59 -14.86 -4.65
N PRO A 109 -5.10 -13.70 -5.12
CA PRO A 109 -5.78 -12.73 -4.28
C PRO A 109 -7.22 -13.19 -4.09
N LEU A 110 -7.41 -14.25 -3.31
CA LEU A 110 -8.74 -14.77 -3.04
C LEU A 110 -9.53 -13.75 -2.22
N MET A 111 -10.82 -13.59 -2.56
CA MET A 111 -11.71 -12.62 -1.93
C MET A 111 -11.69 -12.79 -0.39
N LEU A 112 -11.38 -11.73 0.37
CA LEU A 112 -11.19 -11.78 1.84
C LEU A 112 -9.98 -12.59 2.32
N GLU A 113 -8.97 -12.81 1.48
CA GLU A 113 -7.71 -13.52 1.83
C GLU A 113 -7.93 -14.95 2.35
N HIS A 114 -9.06 -15.58 1.99
CA HIS A 114 -9.30 -16.98 2.35
C HIS A 114 -8.31 -17.90 1.61
N GLU A 115 -7.98 -19.06 2.17
CA GLU A 115 -7.19 -20.07 1.46
C GLU A 115 -7.99 -20.69 0.29
N VAL A 116 -7.31 -21.36 -0.64
CA VAL A 116 -7.94 -22.10 -1.74
C VAL A 116 -8.88 -23.18 -1.17
N TYR A 117 -10.16 -23.13 -1.53
CA TYR A 117 -11.11 -24.17 -1.15
C TYR A 117 -10.97 -25.40 -2.06
N VAL A 118 -10.39 -26.47 -1.53
CA VAL A 118 -10.23 -27.74 -2.25
C VAL A 118 -11.60 -28.31 -2.65
N GLY A 119 -11.76 -28.64 -3.93
CA GLY A 119 -13.00 -29.22 -4.47
C GLY A 119 -14.11 -28.21 -4.78
N PHE A 120 -13.86 -26.90 -4.63
CA PHE A 120 -14.79 -25.83 -4.99
C PHE A 120 -14.25 -25.00 -6.16
N ASN A 121 -15.16 -24.29 -6.84
CA ASN A 121 -14.78 -23.31 -7.84
C ASN A 121 -14.27 -22.04 -7.13
N ASN A 122 -12.96 -21.84 -7.15
CA ASN A 122 -12.32 -20.62 -6.62
C ASN A 122 -12.36 -19.57 -7.73
N VAL A 123 -13.03 -18.44 -7.48
CA VAL A 123 -13.19 -17.37 -8.47
C VAL A 123 -12.00 -16.42 -8.35
N LEU A 124 -11.35 -16.15 -9.49
CA LEU A 124 -10.34 -15.10 -9.60
C LEU A 124 -11.03 -13.84 -10.09
N ASP A 125 -10.94 -12.75 -9.32
CA ASP A 125 -11.58 -11.48 -9.66
C ASP A 125 -10.97 -10.83 -10.91
N ARG A 126 -9.71 -11.15 -11.21
CA ARG A 126 -8.98 -10.66 -12.37
C ARG A 126 -8.41 -11.83 -13.18
N PRO A 127 -8.55 -11.83 -14.52
CA PRO A 127 -7.91 -12.84 -15.36
C PRO A 127 -6.38 -12.69 -15.32
N ILE A 128 -5.68 -13.81 -15.39
CA ILE A 128 -4.22 -13.85 -15.48
C ILE A 128 -3.85 -13.78 -16.96
N TYR A 129 -3.10 -12.75 -17.34
CA TYR A 129 -2.68 -12.53 -18.71
C TYR A 129 -1.23 -12.98 -18.92
N LEU A 130 -0.99 -13.74 -19.99
CA LEU A 130 0.34 -14.11 -20.43
C LEU A 130 0.71 -13.26 -21.65
N PRO A 131 1.60 -12.26 -21.53
CA PRO A 131 2.05 -11.49 -22.68
C PRO A 131 2.85 -12.37 -23.62
N LYS A 132 2.65 -12.18 -24.93
CA LYS A 132 3.56 -12.74 -25.93
C LYS A 132 4.93 -12.06 -25.78
N LEU A 133 5.97 -12.86 -25.62
CA LEU A 133 7.34 -12.36 -25.44
C LEU A 133 8.00 -12.03 -26.79
N ASP A 134 8.74 -10.92 -26.82
CA ASP A 134 9.65 -10.57 -27.92
C ASP A 134 11.05 -11.16 -27.67
N VAL A 135 11.16 -12.47 -27.80
CA VAL A 135 12.45 -13.19 -27.63
C VAL A 135 13.41 -12.87 -28.78
N ALA A 136 12.89 -12.54 -29.97
CA ALA A 136 13.71 -12.25 -31.15
C ALA A 136 14.52 -10.95 -31.01
N GLY A 137 14.03 -9.99 -30.24
CA GLY A 137 14.76 -8.76 -29.87
C GLY A 137 15.71 -8.93 -28.69
N GLY A 138 15.77 -10.10 -28.06
CA GLY A 138 16.62 -10.36 -26.90
C GLY A 138 18.11 -10.50 -27.23
N THR A 139 18.92 -10.54 -26.17
CA THR A 139 20.38 -10.61 -26.25
C THR A 139 20.90 -11.84 -25.51
N ASP A 140 21.80 -12.58 -26.14
CA ASP A 140 22.48 -13.72 -25.52
C ASP A 140 23.45 -13.26 -24.42
N ILE A 141 23.32 -13.83 -23.23
CA ILE A 141 24.17 -13.55 -22.08
C ILE A 141 25.40 -14.46 -22.13
N ASN A 142 26.58 -13.87 -21.95
CA ASN A 142 27.81 -14.63 -21.72
C ASN A 142 28.24 -14.46 -20.27
N PRO A 143 28.22 -15.54 -19.44
CA PRO A 143 28.61 -15.47 -18.03
C PRO A 143 30.00 -14.92 -17.76
N SER A 144 30.91 -14.97 -18.74
CA SER A 144 32.31 -14.55 -18.55
C SER A 144 32.58 -13.07 -18.86
N GLN A 145 31.58 -12.31 -19.30
CA GLN A 145 31.74 -10.90 -19.67
C GLN A 145 30.49 -10.07 -19.36
N GLU A 146 30.69 -8.78 -19.16
CA GLU A 146 29.56 -7.84 -19.07
C GLU A 146 28.80 -7.81 -20.41
N THR A 147 27.47 -7.79 -20.33
CA THR A 147 26.57 -7.74 -21.48
C THR A 147 25.59 -6.59 -21.31
N MET A 148 25.53 -5.69 -22.30
CA MET A 148 24.47 -4.69 -22.40
C MET A 148 23.29 -5.29 -23.17
N VAL A 149 22.15 -5.42 -22.50
CA VAL A 149 20.90 -5.89 -23.10
C VAL A 149 20.07 -4.68 -23.46
N ASP A 150 20.21 -4.22 -24.70
CA ASP A 150 19.46 -3.10 -25.27
C ASP A 150 18.34 -3.64 -26.16
N GLN A 151 17.09 -3.49 -25.73
CA GLN A 151 15.94 -3.95 -26.51
C GLN A 151 14.94 -2.83 -26.78
N GLN A 152 14.49 -2.79 -28.04
CA GLN A 152 13.48 -1.86 -28.49
C GLN A 152 12.09 -2.38 -28.16
N ILE A 153 11.39 -1.73 -27.22
CA ILE A 153 10.06 -2.15 -26.77
C ILE A 153 8.92 -1.52 -27.60
N ALA A 154 9.18 -0.35 -28.20
CA ALA A 154 8.28 0.36 -29.11
C ALA A 154 9.09 1.21 -30.11
N PRO A 155 8.51 1.75 -31.20
CA PRO A 155 9.24 2.57 -32.18
C PRO A 155 10.00 3.75 -31.54
N GLY A 156 11.34 3.69 -31.53
CA GLY A 156 12.21 4.70 -30.92
C GLY A 156 12.43 4.59 -29.41
N GLU A 157 11.84 3.59 -28.74
CA GLU A 157 11.89 3.43 -27.29
C GLU A 157 12.71 2.20 -26.89
N MET A 158 13.77 2.43 -26.12
CA MET A 158 14.75 1.42 -25.72
C MET A 158 14.72 1.22 -24.21
N VAL A 159 14.73 -0.04 -23.78
CA VAL A 159 15.06 -0.42 -22.40
C VAL A 159 16.42 -1.11 -22.40
N SER A 160 17.27 -0.72 -21.46
CA SER A 160 18.66 -1.19 -21.36
C SER A 160 18.93 -1.79 -19.99
N ILE A 161 19.56 -2.96 -19.95
CA ILE A 161 20.00 -3.63 -18.71
C ILE A 161 21.50 -3.91 -18.81
N GLN A 162 22.26 -3.56 -17.77
CA GLN A 162 23.69 -3.84 -17.71
C GLN A 162 23.97 -5.09 -16.88
N VAL A 163 24.06 -6.25 -17.54
CA VAL A 163 24.33 -7.53 -16.86
C VAL A 163 25.84 -7.70 -16.67
N ALA A 164 26.31 -7.59 -15.43
CA ALA A 164 27.72 -7.83 -15.09
C ALA A 164 28.10 -9.32 -15.28
N ALA A 165 29.38 -9.57 -15.52
CA ALA A 165 29.90 -10.93 -15.71
C ALA A 165 29.61 -11.82 -14.48
N GLY A 166 28.94 -12.94 -14.72
CA GLY A 166 28.69 -13.97 -13.71
C GLY A 166 27.70 -13.57 -12.61
N THR A 167 26.90 -12.50 -12.80
CA THR A 167 25.94 -12.08 -11.77
C THR A 167 24.54 -12.62 -11.96
N LEU A 168 24.16 -13.01 -13.18
CA LEU A 168 22.85 -13.57 -13.50
C LEU A 168 22.88 -15.09 -13.35
N GLU A 169 22.12 -15.61 -12.40
CA GLU A 169 22.10 -17.02 -12.01
C GLU A 169 20.67 -17.57 -11.97
N ASP A 170 20.51 -18.88 -12.09
CA ASP A 170 19.27 -19.55 -11.71
C ASP A 170 19.15 -19.72 -10.19
N ARG A 171 18.04 -20.29 -9.70
CA ARG A 171 17.82 -20.50 -8.26
C ARG A 171 18.76 -21.53 -7.62
N ASP A 172 19.43 -22.34 -8.44
CA ASP A 172 20.42 -23.32 -7.97
C ASP A 172 21.84 -22.73 -7.93
N GLY A 173 22.00 -21.45 -8.33
CA GLY A 173 23.28 -20.73 -8.36
C GLY A 173 24.11 -21.00 -9.61
N THR A 174 23.51 -21.56 -10.66
CA THR A 174 24.17 -21.77 -11.96
C THR A 174 24.07 -20.50 -12.78
N THR A 175 25.20 -20.03 -13.32
CA THR A 175 25.23 -18.84 -14.17
C THR A 175 24.44 -19.03 -15.46
N PHE A 176 23.63 -18.04 -15.83
CA PHE A 176 22.79 -18.07 -17.02
C PHE A 176 23.56 -17.72 -18.30
N ASP A 177 23.45 -18.56 -19.33
CA ASP A 177 24.10 -18.40 -20.64
C ASP A 177 23.12 -18.37 -21.84
N GLY A 178 21.82 -18.12 -21.55
CA GLY A 178 20.77 -18.04 -22.56
C GLY A 178 20.46 -16.61 -23.02
N THR A 179 19.38 -16.48 -23.78
CA THR A 179 18.88 -15.18 -24.27
C THR A 179 18.05 -14.49 -23.18
N LEU A 180 18.42 -13.24 -22.84
CA LEU A 180 17.62 -12.34 -22.02
C LEU A 180 16.80 -11.41 -22.92
N SER A 181 15.48 -11.35 -22.71
CA SER A 181 14.57 -10.50 -23.50
C SER A 181 13.71 -9.61 -22.62
N ILE A 182 13.36 -8.44 -23.14
CA ILE A 182 12.55 -7.40 -22.49
C ILE A 182 11.32 -7.16 -23.36
N THR A 183 10.13 -7.25 -22.80
CA THR A 183 8.87 -7.03 -23.53
C THR A 183 7.99 -6.05 -22.79
N GLU A 184 7.47 -5.04 -23.48
CA GLU A 184 6.46 -4.15 -22.91
C GLU A 184 5.16 -4.92 -22.65
N VAL A 185 4.53 -4.61 -21.52
CA VAL A 185 3.24 -5.15 -21.15
C VAL A 185 2.30 -4.02 -20.73
N PRO A 186 1.02 -4.04 -21.15
CA PRO A 186 0.05 -3.08 -20.67
C PRO A 186 -0.06 -3.10 -19.13
N PRO A 187 -0.08 -1.94 -18.45
CA PRO A 187 -0.16 -1.86 -16.99
C PRO A 187 -1.36 -2.59 -16.38
N GLU A 188 -2.47 -2.70 -17.11
CA GLU A 188 -3.68 -3.41 -16.68
C GLU A 188 -3.56 -4.96 -16.79
N LEU A 189 -2.48 -5.46 -17.41
CA LEU A 189 -2.24 -6.87 -17.70
C LEU A 189 -0.99 -7.44 -16.99
N THR A 190 -0.52 -6.78 -15.93
CA THR A 190 0.57 -7.30 -15.07
C THR A 190 0.14 -8.56 -14.33
N PRO A 191 1.06 -9.46 -13.92
CA PRO A 191 0.69 -10.66 -13.18
C PRO A 191 0.27 -10.34 -11.74
N ALA A 192 0.83 -9.30 -11.10
CA ALA A 192 0.38 -8.83 -9.79
C ALA A 192 -0.33 -7.48 -9.91
N ALA A 193 -1.17 -7.15 -8.93
CA ALA A 193 -1.73 -5.82 -8.81
C ALA A 193 -0.61 -4.80 -8.59
N LEU A 194 -0.66 -3.69 -9.31
CA LEU A 194 0.24 -2.56 -9.07
C LEU A 194 -0.02 -1.98 -7.67
N PRO A 195 1.01 -1.41 -7.00
CA PRO A 195 0.84 -0.72 -5.74
C PRO A 195 -0.24 0.37 -5.84
N ARG A 196 -1.01 0.57 -4.76
CA ARG A 196 -2.07 1.58 -4.76
C ARG A 196 -1.49 2.97 -5.06
N ASN A 197 -2.18 3.73 -5.90
CA ASN A 197 -1.79 5.07 -6.35
C ASN A 197 -0.59 5.13 -7.30
N LEU A 198 -0.09 3.99 -7.78
CA LEU A 198 0.96 3.92 -8.77
C LEU A 198 0.35 3.65 -10.15
N PHE A 199 0.60 4.55 -11.09
CA PHE A 199 0.09 4.48 -12.47
C PHE A 199 1.27 4.62 -13.43
N PRO A 200 2.09 3.56 -13.61
CA PRO A 200 3.21 3.60 -14.53
C PRO A 200 2.71 3.75 -15.97
N ASP A 201 3.41 4.56 -16.75
CA ASP A 201 3.18 4.76 -18.19
C ASP A 201 3.85 3.69 -19.06
N LEU A 202 4.71 2.88 -18.45
CA LEU A 202 5.42 1.77 -19.05
C LEU A 202 5.59 0.66 -18.01
N VAL A 203 5.26 -0.58 -18.38
CA VAL A 203 5.65 -1.77 -17.64
C VAL A 203 6.36 -2.72 -18.59
N VAL A 204 7.43 -3.36 -18.13
CA VAL A 204 8.11 -4.40 -18.90
C VAL A 204 8.19 -5.70 -18.12
N THR A 205 8.28 -6.79 -18.86
CA THR A 205 8.71 -8.09 -18.35
C THR A 205 10.08 -8.44 -18.92
N ILE A 206 10.96 -8.94 -18.05
CA ILE A 206 12.31 -9.38 -18.33
C ILE A 206 12.34 -10.89 -18.18
N GLN A 207 12.75 -11.59 -19.22
CA GLN A 207 12.61 -13.05 -19.34
C GLN A 207 13.94 -13.69 -19.78
N PRO A 208 14.23 -14.95 -19.41
CA PRO A 208 13.31 -15.90 -18.75
C PRO A 208 13.08 -15.56 -17.28
N ALA A 209 11.94 -15.97 -16.74
CA ALA A 209 11.63 -15.83 -15.32
C ALA A 209 12.55 -16.69 -14.44
N ASN A 210 12.48 -16.47 -13.13
CA ASN A 210 13.21 -17.20 -12.08
C ASN A 210 14.73 -17.05 -12.09
N MET A 211 15.30 -16.15 -12.91
CA MET A 211 16.71 -15.80 -12.75
C MET A 211 16.86 -14.73 -11.66
N VAL A 212 17.97 -14.79 -10.95
CA VAL A 212 18.32 -13.88 -9.86
C VAL A 212 19.65 -13.22 -10.19
N PHE A 213 19.78 -11.96 -9.80
CA PHE A 213 21.06 -11.26 -9.87
C PHE A 213 21.73 -11.33 -8.48
N SER A 214 22.97 -11.80 -8.42
CA SER A 214 23.75 -11.84 -7.18
C SER A 214 24.11 -10.44 -6.65
N GLN A 215 23.93 -9.40 -7.48
CA GLN A 215 24.02 -7.99 -7.14
C GLN A 215 22.93 -7.21 -7.89
N PRO A 216 22.35 -6.15 -7.29
CA PRO A 216 21.36 -5.31 -7.97
C PRO A 216 21.88 -4.82 -9.32
N THR A 217 21.09 -5.03 -10.36
CA THR A 217 21.47 -4.71 -11.74
C THR A 217 20.71 -3.47 -12.23
N PRO A 218 21.39 -2.42 -12.73
CA PRO A 218 20.72 -1.19 -13.14
C PRO A 218 19.93 -1.40 -14.44
N VAL A 219 18.82 -0.65 -14.56
CA VAL A 219 17.93 -0.66 -15.72
C VAL A 219 17.69 0.78 -16.17
N THR A 220 17.66 1.01 -17.48
CA THR A 220 17.32 2.32 -18.06
C THR A 220 16.04 2.20 -18.88
N PHE A 221 15.11 3.12 -18.68
CA PHE A 221 13.83 3.18 -19.38
C PHE A 221 13.75 4.41 -20.29
N PRO A 222 12.91 4.41 -21.34
CA PRO A 222 12.57 5.62 -22.07
C PRO A 222 11.73 6.56 -21.18
N ASN A 223 11.93 7.87 -21.31
CA ASN A 223 11.08 8.87 -20.65
C ASN A 223 9.82 9.16 -21.49
N ARG A 224 8.93 8.17 -21.61
CA ARG A 224 7.74 8.23 -22.46
C ARG A 224 6.78 9.36 -22.05
N SER A 225 6.56 9.56 -20.76
CA SER A 225 5.72 10.65 -20.22
C SER A 225 6.34 12.05 -20.32
N GLY A 226 7.58 12.18 -20.79
CA GLY A 226 8.22 13.49 -20.98
C GLY A 226 8.45 14.23 -19.66
N TRP A 227 8.79 13.50 -18.60
CA TRP A 227 9.16 14.09 -17.32
C TRP A 227 10.35 15.04 -17.45
N ALA A 228 10.43 16.05 -16.58
CA ALA A 228 11.46 17.07 -16.67
C ALA A 228 12.87 16.48 -16.45
N PRO A 229 13.92 16.97 -17.14
CA PRO A 229 15.29 16.57 -16.87
C PRO A 229 15.66 16.72 -15.38
N GLY A 230 16.24 15.68 -14.80
CA GLY A 230 16.61 15.65 -13.38
C GLY A 230 15.49 15.28 -12.41
N GLU A 231 14.26 15.04 -12.88
CA GLU A 231 13.15 14.59 -12.04
C GLU A 231 13.49 13.25 -11.34
N PRO A 232 13.28 13.14 -10.02
CA PRO A 232 13.46 11.88 -9.29
C PRO A 232 12.38 10.87 -9.67
N MET A 233 12.78 9.61 -9.78
CA MET A 233 11.94 8.45 -10.12
C MET A 233 12.37 7.28 -9.22
N ASP A 234 11.49 6.33 -8.98
CA ASP A 234 11.77 5.07 -8.27
C ASP A 234 11.70 3.89 -9.25
N LEU A 235 12.54 2.89 -9.04
CA LEU A 235 12.55 1.64 -9.78
C LEU A 235 11.74 0.61 -9.02
N TRP A 236 10.61 0.20 -9.59
CA TRP A 236 9.78 -0.86 -9.02
C TRP A 236 10.02 -2.18 -9.73
N SER A 237 10.15 -3.25 -8.96
CA SER A 237 10.28 -4.62 -9.49
C SER A 237 9.48 -5.59 -8.64
N ILE A 238 8.89 -6.60 -9.27
CA ILE A 238 8.15 -7.63 -8.53
C ILE A 238 9.12 -8.53 -7.76
N ASN A 239 8.81 -8.73 -6.49
CA ASN A 239 9.47 -9.71 -5.65
C ASN A 239 8.76 -11.06 -5.83
N PRO A 240 9.44 -12.10 -6.36
CA PRO A 240 8.82 -13.39 -6.65
C PRO A 240 8.52 -14.22 -5.40
N GLU A 241 9.00 -13.83 -4.21
CA GLU A 241 8.68 -14.47 -2.94
C GLU A 241 7.40 -13.90 -2.33
N THR A 242 7.26 -12.57 -2.31
CA THR A 242 6.08 -11.89 -1.74
C THR A 242 4.92 -11.83 -2.74
N GLY A 243 5.23 -11.80 -4.05
CA GLY A 243 4.28 -11.60 -5.13
C GLY A 243 3.88 -10.14 -5.32
N GLU A 244 4.58 -9.20 -4.68
CA GLU A 244 4.28 -7.77 -4.69
C GLU A 244 5.36 -6.98 -5.44
N PHE A 245 4.99 -5.82 -5.98
CA PHE A 245 5.98 -4.86 -6.49
C PHE A 245 6.61 -4.09 -5.33
N GLU A 246 7.93 -4.08 -5.30
CA GLU A 246 8.74 -3.40 -4.29
C GLU A 246 9.62 -2.36 -4.97
N ASP A 247 9.90 -1.26 -4.26
CA ASP A 247 10.91 -0.28 -4.66
C ASP A 247 12.30 -0.90 -4.45
N VAL A 248 13.06 -1.01 -5.53
CA VAL A 248 14.38 -1.65 -5.56
C VAL A 248 15.50 -0.68 -5.94
N GLY A 249 15.23 0.62 -6.11
CA GLY A 249 16.28 1.58 -6.38
C GLY A 249 15.80 2.98 -6.79
N ASP A 250 16.68 3.96 -6.59
CA ASP A 250 16.44 5.33 -7.04
C ASP A 250 16.81 5.48 -8.52
N MET A 251 15.98 6.22 -9.26
CA MET A 251 16.20 6.60 -10.64
C MET A 251 16.10 8.11 -10.83
N ARG A 252 16.51 8.60 -12.00
CA ARG A 252 16.36 10.00 -12.38
C ARG A 252 16.24 10.15 -13.88
N VAL A 253 15.46 11.15 -14.30
CA VAL A 253 15.39 11.55 -15.70
C VAL A 253 16.75 12.14 -16.13
N SER A 254 17.29 11.63 -17.23
CA SER A 254 18.56 12.06 -17.82
C SER A 254 18.57 13.56 -18.13
N SER A 255 19.77 14.15 -18.23
CA SER A 255 19.92 15.59 -18.46
C SER A 255 19.38 16.08 -19.82
N ASP A 256 19.27 15.18 -20.80
CA ASP A 256 18.63 15.43 -22.09
C ASP A 256 17.11 15.20 -22.08
N GLY A 257 16.55 14.70 -20.97
CA GLY A 257 15.12 14.43 -20.80
C GLY A 257 14.62 13.19 -21.54
N LEU A 258 15.49 12.35 -22.10
CA LEU A 258 15.10 11.25 -22.99
C LEU A 258 14.97 9.90 -22.27
N ARG A 259 15.64 9.72 -21.13
CA ARG A 259 15.74 8.44 -20.43
C ARG A 259 15.48 8.60 -18.93
N ILE A 260 15.12 7.52 -18.28
CA ILE A 260 15.05 7.38 -16.82
C ILE A 260 16.13 6.37 -16.44
N GLU A 261 17.16 6.81 -15.73
CA GLU A 261 18.39 6.06 -15.46
C GLU A 261 18.47 5.70 -13.97
N THR A 262 18.84 4.45 -13.65
CA THR A 262 19.12 4.05 -12.26
C THR A 262 20.32 4.82 -11.70
N ILE A 263 20.15 5.41 -10.53
CA ILE A 263 21.22 6.07 -9.74
C ILE A 263 21.75 5.13 -8.66
N SER A 264 20.84 4.43 -7.98
CA SER A 264 21.15 3.56 -6.84
C SER A 264 20.25 2.31 -6.90
N GLY A 265 20.71 1.20 -6.33
CA GLY A 265 19.95 -0.06 -6.36
C GLY A 265 19.92 -0.69 -7.76
N GLY A 266 18.81 -1.35 -8.09
CA GLY A 266 18.64 -2.11 -9.33
C GLY A 266 17.73 -3.31 -9.15
N ILE A 267 17.39 -3.99 -10.24
CA ILE A 267 16.60 -5.22 -10.19
C ILE A 267 17.45 -6.37 -9.61
N ASN A 268 16.82 -7.21 -8.78
CA ASN A 268 17.46 -8.38 -8.16
C ASN A 268 17.04 -9.70 -8.83
N ASN A 269 16.09 -9.67 -9.76
CA ASN A 269 15.59 -10.84 -10.46
C ASN A 269 15.05 -10.45 -11.84
N THR A 270 14.97 -11.43 -12.74
CA THR A 270 14.33 -11.27 -14.06
C THR A 270 12.84 -11.49 -13.91
N SER A 271 12.09 -10.40 -13.97
CA SER A 271 10.65 -10.43 -13.83
C SER A 271 10.06 -9.11 -14.32
N TRP A 272 9.04 -8.59 -13.65
CA TRP A 272 8.29 -7.41 -14.04
C TRP A 272 8.81 -6.17 -13.35
N GLY A 273 8.97 -5.07 -14.09
CA GLY A 273 9.44 -3.82 -13.52
C GLY A 273 9.04 -2.60 -14.31
N PHE A 274 9.13 -1.44 -13.66
CA PHE A 274 8.76 -0.15 -14.23
C PHE A 274 9.34 1.01 -13.43
N PRO A 275 9.54 2.19 -14.05
CA PRO A 275 9.80 3.43 -13.33
C PRO A 275 8.48 4.07 -12.88
N ALA A 276 8.47 4.70 -11.71
CA ALA A 276 7.36 5.54 -11.28
C ALA A 276 7.86 6.76 -10.52
N ARG A 277 7.07 7.84 -10.43
CA ARG A 277 7.42 8.95 -9.55
C ARG A 277 7.34 8.48 -8.09
N PRO A 278 8.23 8.96 -7.21
CA PRO A 278 8.12 8.67 -5.80
C PRO A 278 6.77 9.14 -5.25
N PRO A 279 6.14 8.37 -4.34
CA PRO A 279 4.90 8.78 -3.72
C PRO A 279 5.07 10.13 -3.02
N ILE A 280 4.05 10.98 -3.15
CA ILE A 280 4.03 12.29 -2.48
C ILE A 280 4.08 12.05 -0.98
N ALA A 281 5.14 12.52 -0.32
CA ALA A 281 5.24 12.48 1.13
C ALA A 281 4.14 13.37 1.73
N ILE A 282 3.17 12.77 2.39
CA ILE A 282 2.19 13.50 3.20
C ILE A 282 2.89 13.92 4.48
N ARG A 283 2.90 15.23 4.78
CA ARG A 283 3.32 15.68 6.11
C ARG A 283 2.23 15.31 7.12
N ASP A 284 2.59 14.51 8.11
CA ASP A 284 1.83 14.44 9.34
C ASP A 284 2.18 15.69 10.16
N SER A 285 1.34 16.72 10.10
CA SER A 285 1.54 17.99 10.83
C SER A 285 1.25 17.86 12.34
N MET A 286 1.60 16.72 12.95
CA MET A 286 1.62 16.55 14.41
C MET A 286 2.79 17.32 15.08
N LEU A 287 3.68 17.96 14.31
CA LEU A 287 4.92 18.59 14.82
C LEU A 287 5.06 20.10 14.61
N GLU A 288 4.07 20.79 14.00
CA GLU A 288 4.00 22.25 14.14
C GLU A 288 3.08 22.58 15.32
N THR A 289 3.68 22.73 16.50
CA THR A 289 3.05 23.37 17.67
C THR A 289 2.76 24.87 17.45
N ALA A 290 2.80 25.34 16.20
CA ALA A 290 2.43 26.69 15.82
C ALA A 290 1.03 26.63 15.20
N THR A 291 0.02 26.82 16.04
CA THR A 291 -1.23 27.41 15.57
C THR A 291 -0.88 28.64 14.73
N PRO A 292 -1.42 28.81 13.51
CA PRO A 292 -1.43 30.12 12.88
C PRO A 292 -2.00 31.11 13.90
N GLU A 293 -1.17 32.07 14.29
CA GLU A 293 -1.27 32.84 15.53
C GLU A 293 -2.70 33.10 16.01
N GLU A 294 -3.00 32.61 17.22
CA GLU A 294 -4.03 33.14 18.12
C GLU A 294 -3.66 34.60 18.52
N SER A 295 -3.61 35.52 17.55
CA SER A 295 -3.47 36.95 17.84
C SER A 295 -4.85 37.59 17.99
N CYS A 296 -5.61 37.12 18.96
CA CYS A 296 -6.58 37.96 19.64
C CYS A 296 -6.05 38.29 21.03
N PRO A 297 -5.24 39.36 21.21
CA PRO A 297 -5.03 39.88 22.55
C PRO A 297 -6.42 40.25 23.07
N THR A 298 -6.82 39.63 24.17
CA THR A 298 -8.15 39.71 24.80
C THR A 298 -8.57 41.12 25.23
N THR A 299 -7.81 42.15 24.87
CA THR A 299 -8.01 43.56 25.20
C THR A 299 -8.43 44.44 24.02
N ASP A 300 -8.45 43.94 22.78
CA ASP A 300 -8.82 44.76 21.59
C ASP A 300 -9.98 44.20 20.73
N CYS A 301 -10.79 43.30 21.30
CA CYS A 301 -12.08 42.89 20.72
C CYS A 301 -13.15 43.96 20.93
N ASN A 302 -12.93 45.17 20.42
CA ASN A 302 -13.96 46.19 20.34
C ASN A 302 -14.76 45.96 19.05
N HIS A 303 -15.70 45.02 19.08
CA HIS A 303 -16.54 44.66 17.93
C HIS A 303 -17.59 45.74 17.54
N ASN A 304 -17.61 46.88 18.24
CA ASN A 304 -18.58 47.96 18.00
C ASN A 304 -18.17 48.94 16.89
N SER A 305 -17.38 48.53 15.90
CA SER A 305 -17.17 49.37 14.72
C SER A 305 -17.46 48.58 13.45
N ALA A 306 -18.47 49.04 12.70
CA ALA A 306 -18.76 48.65 11.33
C ALA A 306 -17.65 49.07 10.33
N ALA A 307 -16.40 49.17 10.80
CA ALA A 307 -15.25 49.70 10.09
C ALA A 307 -14.00 48.84 10.34
N GLN A 308 -14.06 47.54 10.05
CA GLN A 308 -12.87 46.74 9.77
C GLN A 308 -13.09 45.87 8.53
N THR A 309 -13.25 46.54 7.38
CA THR A 309 -13.11 45.92 6.05
C THR A 309 -11.65 45.85 5.58
N LYS A 310 -10.66 46.04 6.46
CA LYS A 310 -9.24 45.84 6.15
C LYS A 310 -8.40 45.75 7.43
N ARG A 311 -7.81 44.58 7.69
CA ARG A 311 -6.52 44.49 8.38
C ARG A 311 -5.50 43.90 7.41
N PRO A 312 -4.31 44.51 7.25
CA PRO A 312 -3.27 44.02 6.35
C PRO A 312 -2.37 43.02 7.08
N GLY A 313 -2.15 41.84 6.50
CA GLY A 313 -1.06 40.93 6.89
C GLY A 313 -1.43 39.47 7.17
N SER A 314 -2.71 39.13 7.39
CA SER A 314 -3.16 37.74 7.48
C SER A 314 -4.12 37.45 6.33
N GLY A 315 -3.80 36.46 5.49
CA GLY A 315 -4.65 36.00 4.38
C GLY A 315 -5.89 35.25 4.86
N GLN A 316 -6.68 35.84 5.77
CA GLN A 316 -7.95 35.28 6.22
C GLN A 316 -8.97 35.41 5.09
N ALA A 317 -9.10 34.33 4.30
CA ALA A 317 -10.19 34.21 3.35
C ALA A 317 -11.49 34.01 4.14
N ILE A 318 -12.41 34.96 4.05
CA ILE A 318 -13.76 34.92 4.63
C ILE A 318 -14.74 34.79 3.46
N ALA A 319 -15.70 33.89 3.56
CA ALA A 319 -16.78 33.79 2.58
C ALA A 319 -17.96 34.71 2.98
N PRO A 320 -18.54 35.52 2.07
CA PRO A 320 -19.69 36.35 2.39
C PRO A 320 -20.97 35.51 2.57
N GLY A 321 -21.69 35.74 3.68
CA GLY A 321 -22.97 35.11 4.04
C GLY A 321 -23.74 35.91 5.10
N THR A 322 -24.90 35.42 5.57
CA THR A 322 -25.66 36.03 6.69
C THR A 322 -24.96 35.87 8.04
N SER A 323 -23.97 34.98 8.10
CA SER A 323 -23.03 34.78 9.20
C SER A 323 -21.62 34.83 8.62
N VAL A 324 -20.62 35.17 9.45
CA VAL A 324 -19.22 35.23 9.01
C VAL A 324 -18.60 33.85 9.20
N VAL A 325 -18.00 33.28 8.15
CA VAL A 325 -17.28 31.99 8.23
C VAL A 325 -15.81 32.18 7.87
N GLU A 326 -14.93 31.76 8.78
CA GLU A 326 -13.50 31.72 8.53
C GLU A 326 -13.11 30.47 7.75
N LEU A 327 -12.48 30.59 6.57
CA LEU A 327 -12.20 29.42 5.72
C LEU A 327 -11.06 28.52 6.20
N HIS A 328 -10.14 29.05 7.02
CA HIS A 328 -9.02 28.28 7.55
C HIS A 328 -9.40 27.43 8.78
N SER A 329 -10.43 27.85 9.50
CA SER A 329 -10.83 27.26 10.78
C SER A 329 -12.25 26.68 10.75
N GLY A 330 -13.05 27.05 9.75
CA GLY A 330 -14.48 26.72 9.66
C GLY A 330 -15.34 27.45 10.70
N ALA A 331 -14.79 28.39 11.47
CA ALA A 331 -15.50 29.04 12.57
C ALA A 331 -16.64 29.91 12.05
N VAL A 332 -17.84 29.71 12.61
CA VAL A 332 -18.99 30.57 12.39
C VAL A 332 -19.02 31.63 13.49
N ILE A 333 -18.96 32.89 13.08
CA ILE A 333 -19.07 34.06 13.96
C ILE A 333 -20.39 34.76 13.68
N GLU A 334 -21.17 34.98 14.74
CA GLU A 334 -22.47 35.65 14.67
C GLU A 334 -22.65 36.63 15.83
N MET A 335 -23.24 37.79 15.54
CA MET A 335 -23.48 38.83 16.54
C MET A 335 -24.94 39.27 16.49
N HIS A 336 -25.62 39.21 17.63
CA HIS A 336 -27.01 39.63 17.78
C HIS A 336 -27.11 40.71 18.85
N GLU A 337 -27.40 41.94 18.42
CA GLU A 337 -27.67 43.04 19.33
C GLU A 337 -29.13 42.98 19.80
N LEU A 338 -29.34 42.88 21.11
CA LEU A 338 -30.68 42.89 21.69
C LEU A 338 -31.19 44.32 21.86
N VAL A 339 -32.52 44.46 21.85
CA VAL A 339 -33.18 45.74 22.07
C VAL A 339 -32.78 46.28 23.44
N SER A 340 -32.11 47.43 23.43
CA SER A 340 -31.65 48.10 24.65
C SER A 340 -32.82 48.66 25.47
N TYR A 341 -32.63 48.79 26.77
CA TYR A 341 -33.58 49.44 27.68
C TYR A 341 -32.87 50.43 28.59
N TYR A 342 -33.62 51.39 29.13
CA TYR A 342 -33.07 52.35 30.07
C TYR A 342 -33.29 51.90 31.50
N SER A 343 -32.22 51.89 32.29
CA SER A 343 -32.26 51.65 33.73
C SER A 343 -31.45 52.74 34.44
N LEU A 344 -32.05 53.36 35.46
CA LEU A 344 -31.48 54.48 36.20
C LEU A 344 -30.96 55.62 35.31
N GLY A 345 -31.68 55.90 34.21
CA GLY A 345 -31.33 56.98 33.27
C GLY A 345 -30.21 56.66 32.27
N GLN A 346 -29.65 55.45 32.29
CA GLN A 346 -28.67 54.98 31.31
C GLN A 346 -29.24 53.90 30.40
N GLN A 347 -28.96 54.01 29.12
CA GLN A 347 -29.28 52.98 28.14
C GLN A 347 -28.34 51.80 28.35
N ARG A 348 -28.93 50.62 28.51
CA ARG A 348 -28.21 49.37 28.64
C ARG A 348 -28.70 48.45 27.54
N GLY A 349 -27.75 47.87 26.82
CA GLY A 349 -27.98 46.85 25.80
C GLY A 349 -27.13 45.64 26.10
N LEU A 350 -27.56 44.50 25.58
CA LEU A 350 -26.78 43.27 25.61
C LEU A 350 -26.57 42.84 24.16
N THR A 351 -25.33 42.52 23.81
CA THR A 351 -25.00 41.87 22.55
C THR A 351 -24.66 40.43 22.85
N LEU A 352 -25.31 39.52 22.13
CA LEU A 352 -24.99 38.11 22.16
C LEU A 352 -23.95 37.85 21.06
N PHE A 353 -22.77 37.38 21.47
CA PHE A 353 -21.69 36.99 20.58
C PHE A 353 -21.63 35.47 20.53
N TYR A 354 -21.75 34.91 19.34
CA TYR A 354 -21.60 33.49 19.08
C TYR A 354 -20.33 33.25 18.26
N ASP A 355 -19.48 32.37 18.78
CA ASP A 355 -18.28 31.86 18.13
C ASP A 355 -18.29 30.34 18.29
N SER A 356 -18.40 29.64 17.17
CA SER A 356 -18.51 28.18 17.17
C SER A 356 -17.30 27.49 17.79
N GLN A 357 -16.10 28.09 17.78
CA GLN A 357 -14.92 27.48 18.41
C GLN A 357 -14.99 27.52 19.94
N ARG A 358 -15.70 28.49 20.52
CA ARG A 358 -15.92 28.55 21.97
C ARG A 358 -17.17 27.79 22.40
N ALA A 359 -18.20 27.79 21.55
CA ALA A 359 -19.49 27.16 21.83
C ALA A 359 -19.46 25.63 21.65
N ASP A 360 -18.74 25.13 20.63
CA ASP A 360 -18.50 23.71 20.37
C ASP A 360 -17.02 23.52 19.97
N PRO A 361 -16.07 23.62 20.92
CA PRO A 361 -14.65 23.50 20.62
C PRO A 361 -14.37 22.10 20.06
N ARG A 362 -14.20 22.02 18.75
CA ARG A 362 -13.75 20.81 18.06
C ARG A 362 -12.27 20.94 17.72
N PRO A 363 -11.47 19.88 17.95
CA PRO A 363 -10.10 19.86 17.47
C PRO A 363 -10.06 20.07 15.96
N ILE A 364 -9.25 21.03 15.50
CA ILE A 364 -8.96 21.24 14.08
C ILE A 364 -7.64 20.53 13.80
N ILE A 365 -7.62 19.67 12.79
CA ILE A 365 -6.43 18.97 12.32
C ILE A 365 -6.05 19.58 10.97
N HIS A 366 -4.85 20.16 10.90
CA HIS A 366 -4.28 20.67 9.66
C HIS A 366 -3.44 19.56 8.99
N PHE A 367 -3.56 19.43 7.67
CA PHE A 367 -2.74 18.55 6.83
C PHE A 367 -2.59 19.18 5.43
N GLY A 368 -1.52 18.83 4.72
CA GLY A 368 -1.23 19.36 3.39
C GLY A 368 -0.12 18.57 2.70
N ALA A 369 0.14 18.90 1.44
CA ALA A 369 1.22 18.34 0.64
C ALA A 369 2.19 19.45 0.20
N ASP A 370 3.49 19.20 0.29
CA ASP A 370 4.52 20.09 -0.24
C ASP A 370 4.66 19.90 -1.76
N ASN A 371 5.18 20.93 -2.45
CA ASN A 371 5.55 20.87 -3.87
C ASN A 371 4.43 20.46 -4.84
N VAL A 372 3.18 20.73 -4.47
CA VAL A 372 2.05 20.57 -5.39
C VAL A 372 2.16 21.61 -6.50
N LEU A 373 2.36 21.15 -7.74
CA LEU A 373 2.23 22.01 -8.91
C LEU A 373 0.78 22.47 -9.03
N ALA A 374 0.55 23.74 -9.32
CA ALA A 374 -0.79 24.28 -9.42
C ALA A 374 -1.54 23.65 -10.61
N ASP A 375 -2.41 22.68 -10.31
CA ASP A 375 -3.30 22.03 -11.28
C ASP A 375 -4.77 22.27 -10.85
N PRO A 376 -5.59 22.92 -11.70
CA PRO A 376 -6.99 23.21 -11.39
C PRO A 376 -7.88 21.96 -11.25
N ASP A 377 -7.44 20.80 -11.72
CA ASP A 377 -8.17 19.54 -11.63
C ASP A 377 -7.71 18.64 -10.48
N GLN A 378 -6.65 19.04 -9.76
CA GLN A 378 -6.18 18.30 -8.60
C GLN A 378 -7.10 18.55 -7.38
N ARG A 379 -7.40 17.50 -6.63
CA ARG A 379 -8.21 17.55 -5.40
C ARG A 379 -7.46 16.88 -4.26
N LEU A 380 -7.56 17.47 -3.07
CA LEU A 380 -7.11 16.85 -1.83
C LEU A 380 -8.32 16.26 -1.11
N VAL A 381 -8.31 14.94 -0.91
CA VAL A 381 -9.35 14.22 -0.17
C VAL A 381 -8.70 13.63 1.07
N ALA A 382 -9.32 13.81 2.23
CA ALA A 382 -8.83 13.25 3.48
C ALA A 382 -9.90 12.46 4.21
N ARG A 383 -9.46 11.44 4.93
CA ARG A 383 -10.28 10.64 5.84
C ARG A 383 -9.69 10.74 7.23
N LEU A 384 -10.51 11.16 8.20
CA LEU A 384 -10.10 11.31 9.59
C LEU A 384 -10.73 10.20 10.44
N GLN A 385 -9.88 9.46 11.16
CA GLN A 385 -10.29 8.41 12.09
C GLN A 385 -9.68 8.68 13.47
N PHE A 386 -10.48 8.57 14.52
CA PHE A 386 -10.01 8.65 15.89
C PHE A 386 -10.00 7.28 16.53
N GLU A 387 -8.87 6.88 17.10
CA GLU A 387 -8.75 5.63 17.85
C GLU A 387 -8.55 5.88 19.34
N ARG A 388 -9.39 5.26 20.17
CA ARG A 388 -9.19 5.22 21.62
C ARG A 388 -9.57 3.85 22.16
N GLY A 389 -8.59 3.14 22.72
CA GLY A 389 -8.82 1.84 23.35
C GLY A 389 -9.46 0.81 22.41
N GLY A 390 -9.07 0.82 21.12
CA GLY A 390 -9.57 -0.12 20.11
C GLY A 390 -10.94 0.22 19.50
N THR A 391 -11.53 1.36 19.86
CA THR A 391 -12.70 1.88 19.14
C THR A 391 -12.23 2.92 18.12
N THR A 392 -12.47 2.65 16.84
CA THR A 392 -12.19 3.55 15.72
C THR A 392 -13.48 4.25 15.32
N THR A 393 -13.52 5.57 15.43
CA THR A 393 -14.64 6.38 14.94
C THR A 393 -14.20 7.13 13.69
N GLU A 394 -14.86 6.87 12.57
CA GLU A 394 -14.70 7.66 11.36
C GLU A 394 -15.53 8.94 11.47
N VAL A 395 -14.89 10.08 11.23
CA VAL A 395 -15.60 11.37 11.20
C VAL A 395 -16.34 11.47 9.87
N PRO A 396 -17.66 11.68 9.86
CA PRO A 396 -18.40 11.87 8.61
C PRO A 396 -17.82 13.07 7.85
N GLY A 397 -17.36 12.84 6.62
CA GLY A 397 -16.96 13.92 5.72
C GLY A 397 -18.15 14.82 5.33
N PHE A 398 -17.88 16.04 4.88
CA PHE A 398 -18.91 16.94 4.37
C PHE A 398 -19.49 16.40 3.05
N ALA A 399 -20.75 15.96 3.05
CA ALA A 399 -21.44 15.38 1.90
C ALA A 399 -21.88 16.42 0.82
N GLY A 400 -21.54 17.69 0.99
CA GLY A 400 -21.93 18.78 0.07
C GLY A 400 -20.78 19.34 -0.78
N GLY A 401 -19.59 18.74 -0.75
CA GLY A 401 -18.45 19.20 -1.54
C GLY A 401 -18.59 18.76 -2.99
N MET A 402 -18.73 19.70 -3.93
CA MET A 402 -18.56 19.40 -5.34
C MET A 402 -17.10 18.97 -5.57
N GLY A 403 -16.92 17.76 -6.08
CA GLY A 403 -15.64 17.28 -6.63
C GLY A 403 -15.23 18.10 -7.86
#